data_AF-A0A5J4WSQ9-F1
#
_entry.id   AF-A0A5J4WSQ9-F1
#
_cell.length_a   1.000
_cell.length_b   1.000
_cell.length_c   1.000
_cell.angle_alpha   90.00
_cell.angle_beta   90.00
_cell.angle_gamma   90.00
#
_symmetry.space_group_name_H-M   'P 1'
#
loop_
_entity.id
_entity.type
_entity.pdbx_description
1 polymer ?
#
loop_
_entity_poly.entity_id
_entity_poly.type
_entity_poly.pdbx_seq_one_letter_code
_entity_poly.pdbx_strand_id
1 'polypeptide(L)'
;MKAEKYKEIIESCAGCSPSDRPDIIKQVFKLKLDRLIHLLLEDHILGVQIASIYAIEFQKRDLPHAHILITIREQDQPITPDDVD
;
A
#
# COMPACT_ATOMS: atom_id res chain seq x y z
N MET A 1 14.12 13.95 -2.91
CA MET A 1 14.41 12.61 -3.50
C MET A 1 13.16 11.73 -3.65
N LYS A 2 12.30 11.52 -2.65
CA LYS A 2 11.06 10.73 -2.83
C LYS A 2 9.95 11.50 -3.60
N ALA A 3 9.81 12.81 -3.39
CA ALA A 3 8.80 13.63 -4.07
C ALA A 3 9.06 13.78 -5.59
N GLU A 4 10.31 14.04 -6.00
CA GLU A 4 10.70 14.11 -7.42
C GLU A 4 10.33 12.87 -8.23
N LYS A 5 10.50 11.66 -7.66
CA LYS A 5 10.21 10.40 -8.36
C LYS A 5 8.73 10.24 -8.70
N TYR A 6 7.83 10.75 -7.86
CA TYR A 6 6.40 10.76 -8.17
C TYR A 6 6.06 11.81 -9.22
N LYS A 7 6.78 12.93 -9.22
CA LYS A 7 6.56 14.04 -10.15
C LYS A 7 6.84 13.64 -11.60
N GLU A 8 7.97 12.97 -11.88
CA GLU A 8 8.30 12.46 -13.22
C GLU A 8 7.27 11.45 -13.75
N ILE A 9 6.77 10.56 -12.88
CA ILE A 9 5.77 9.55 -13.25
C ILE A 9 4.42 10.20 -13.60
N ILE A 10 4.02 11.23 -12.85
CA ILE A 10 2.78 11.98 -13.10
C ILE A 10 2.91 12.82 -14.37
N GLU A 11 4.04 13.51 -14.55
CA GLU A 11 4.32 14.35 -15.73
C GLU A 11 4.41 13.52 -17.02
N SER A 12 4.96 12.29 -16.96
CA SER A 12 4.98 11.35 -18.08
C SER A 12 3.59 10.93 -18.58
N CYS A 13 2.53 11.20 -17.80
CA CYS A 13 1.16 10.78 -18.07
C CYS A 13 0.19 11.97 -18.23
N ALA A 14 0.72 13.17 -18.44
CA ALA A 14 -0.09 14.38 -18.59
C ALA A 14 -0.99 14.30 -19.85
N GLY A 15 -2.26 13.92 -19.65
CA GLY A 15 -3.27 13.78 -20.71
C GLY A 15 -3.70 12.33 -21.04
N CYS A 16 -3.11 11.32 -20.41
CA CYS A 16 -3.54 9.93 -20.56
C CYS A 16 -4.50 9.52 -19.43
N SER A 17 -5.45 8.63 -19.72
CA SER A 17 -6.19 7.93 -18.67
C SER A 17 -5.24 6.97 -17.96
N PRO A 18 -5.34 6.75 -16.64
CA PRO A 18 -4.54 5.77 -15.93
C PRO A 18 -4.54 4.40 -16.64
N SER A 19 -5.69 3.99 -17.18
CA SER A 19 -5.86 2.73 -17.91
C SER A 19 -4.99 2.60 -19.15
N ASP A 20 -4.51 3.71 -19.72
CA ASP A 20 -3.68 3.72 -20.93
C ASP A 20 -2.21 3.40 -20.63
N ARG A 21 -1.80 3.48 -19.35
CA ARG A 21 -0.41 3.27 -18.89
C ARG A 21 -0.35 2.31 -17.70
N PRO A 22 -0.62 1.01 -17.93
CA PRO A 22 -0.59 0.00 -16.88
C PRO A 22 0.80 -0.17 -16.25
N ASP A 23 1.87 0.19 -16.97
CA ASP A 23 3.23 0.21 -16.45
C ASP A 23 3.43 1.27 -15.35
N ILE A 24 2.86 2.46 -15.54
CA ILE A 24 2.88 3.55 -14.55
C ILE A 24 2.04 3.16 -13.34
N ILE A 25 0.83 2.63 -13.54
CA ILE A 25 -0.03 2.18 -12.45
C ILE A 25 0.70 1.17 -11.57
N LYS A 26 1.33 0.14 -12.16
CA LYS A 26 2.06 -0.89 -11.42
C LYS A 26 3.21 -0.32 -10.60
N GLN A 27 3.96 0.64 -11.16
CA GLN A 27 5.06 1.30 -10.45
C GLN A 27 4.56 2.14 -9.27
N VAL A 28 3.55 2.98 -9.49
CA VAL A 28 2.97 3.81 -8.42
C VAL A 28 2.37 2.92 -7.33
N PHE A 29 1.64 1.87 -7.71
CA PHE A 29 1.09 0.90 -6.79
C PHE A 29 2.19 0.26 -5.93
N LYS A 30 3.28 -0.23 -6.54
CA LYS A 30 4.39 -0.84 -5.80
C LYS A 30 5.04 0.15 -4.82
N LEU A 31 5.28 1.39 -5.25
CA LEU A 31 5.86 2.42 -4.39
C LEU A 31 4.96 2.75 -3.19
N LYS A 32 3.64 2.84 -3.42
CA LYS A 32 2.66 3.07 -2.35
C LYS A 32 2.58 1.86 -1.42
N LEU A 33 2.56 0.65 -1.95
CA LEU A 33 2.54 -0.58 -1.17
C LEU A 33 3.80 -0.70 -0.31
N ASP A 34 4.98 -0.43 -0.84
CA ASP A 34 6.24 -0.46 -0.08
C ASP A 34 6.23 0.54 1.06
N ARG A 35 5.68 1.74 0.82
CA ARG A 35 5.51 2.73 1.88
C ARG A 35 4.52 2.25 2.94
N LEU A 36 3.41 1.66 2.53
CA LEU A 36 2.40 1.12 3.44
C LEU A 36 2.98 -0.01 4.29
N ILE A 37 3.70 -0.96 3.69
CA ILE A 37 4.37 -2.05 4.42
C ILE A 37 5.40 -1.49 5.42
N HIS A 38 6.20 -0.50 5.03
CA HIS A 38 7.12 0.14 5.98
C HIS A 38 6.38 0.78 7.16
N LEU A 39 5.28 1.50 6.90
CA LEU A 39 4.48 2.09 7.97
C LEU A 39 3.93 1.03 8.92
N LEU A 40 3.40 -0.06 8.37
CA LEU A 40 2.78 -1.13 9.14
C LEU A 40 3.79 -1.95 9.95
N LEU A 41 4.95 -2.25 9.36
CA LEU A 41 5.90 -3.21 9.94
C LEU A 41 7.05 -2.55 10.70
N GLU A 42 7.55 -1.39 10.24
CA GLU A 42 8.69 -0.70 10.87
C GLU A 42 8.23 0.45 11.77
N ASP A 43 7.26 1.25 11.28
CA ASP A 43 6.74 2.39 12.04
C ASP A 43 5.64 1.97 13.03
N HIS A 44 5.26 0.67 13.05
CA HIS A 44 4.29 0.05 13.97
C HIS A 44 2.97 0.83 14.12
N ILE A 45 2.45 1.40 13.03
CA ILE A 45 1.28 2.29 13.10
C ILE A 45 0.00 1.59 13.58
N LEU A 46 -0.05 0.25 13.54
CA LEU A 46 -1.15 -0.56 14.06
C LEU A 46 -0.73 -1.35 15.32
N GLY A 47 0.41 -1.03 15.94
CA GLY A 47 0.99 -1.82 17.01
C GLY A 47 2.07 -2.80 16.54
N VAL A 48 2.63 -3.57 17.47
CA VAL A 48 3.75 -4.47 17.16
C VAL A 48 3.25 -5.72 16.45
N GLN A 49 3.64 -5.87 15.18
CA GLN A 49 3.34 -7.04 14.36
C GLN A 49 4.12 -8.28 14.86
N ILE A 50 3.42 -9.41 14.98
CA ILE A 50 3.98 -10.74 15.26
C ILE A 50 4.15 -11.53 13.96
N ALA A 51 3.18 -11.41 13.05
CA ALA A 51 3.21 -12.05 11.75
C ALA A 51 2.51 -11.18 10.71
N SER A 52 2.92 -11.31 9.45
CA SER A 52 2.29 -10.61 8.33
C SER A 52 2.39 -11.44 7.07
N ILE A 53 1.30 -11.52 6.31
CA ILE A 53 1.24 -12.14 4.99
C ILE A 53 0.51 -11.16 4.07
N TYR A 54 1.00 -10.98 2.85
CA TYR A 54 0.27 -10.23 1.84
C TYR A 54 0.38 -10.88 0.46
N ALA A 55 -0.66 -10.67 -0.33
CA ALA A 55 -0.73 -11.10 -1.72
C ALA A 55 -1.07 -9.90 -2.60
N ILE A 56 -0.47 -9.85 -3.78
CA ILE A 56 -0.79 -8.85 -4.80
C ILE A 56 -1.48 -9.57 -5.94
N GLU A 57 -2.66 -9.11 -6.29
CA GLU A 57 -3.46 -9.65 -7.37
C GLU A 57 -3.54 -8.63 -8.51
N PHE A 58 -3.18 -9.09 -9.71
CA PHE A 58 -3.24 -8.30 -10.93
C PHE A 58 -4.40 -8.81 -11.78
N GLN A 59 -5.50 -8.07 -11.81
CA GLN A 59 -6.61 -8.40 -12.70
C GLN A 59 -6.35 -7.88 -14.12
N LYS A 60 -6.95 -8.51 -15.14
CA LYS A 60 -6.69 -8.20 -16.56
C LYS A 60 -7.06 -6.76 -16.98
N ARG A 61 -7.96 -6.09 -16.27
CA ARG A 61 -8.43 -4.72 -16.55
C ARG A 61 -8.69 -3.89 -15.29
N ASP A 62 -8.36 -4.44 -14.12
CA ASP A 62 -8.54 -3.72 -12.87
C ASP A 62 -7.19 -3.23 -12.36
N LEU A 63 -7.26 -2.27 -11.43
CA LEU A 63 -6.08 -1.82 -10.73
C LEU A 63 -5.49 -2.97 -9.90
N PRO A 64 -4.17 -3.01 -9.72
CA PRO A 64 -3.57 -3.96 -8.78
C PRO A 64 -4.18 -3.75 -7.39
N HIS A 65 -4.50 -4.85 -6.72
CA HIS A 65 -4.94 -4.82 -5.33
C HIS A 65 -4.05 -5.67 -4.46
N ALA A 66 -3.89 -5.25 -3.21
CA ALA A 66 -3.14 -5.99 -2.20
C ALA A 66 -4.09 -6.46 -1.11
N HIS A 67 -4.05 -7.75 -0.81
CA HIS A 67 -4.64 -8.31 0.39
C HIS A 67 -3.54 -8.41 1.44
N ILE A 68 -3.69 -7.73 2.57
CA ILE A 68 -2.67 -7.67 3.63
C ILE A 68 -3.33 -8.18 4.91
N LEU A 69 -2.77 -9.25 5.48
CA LEU A 69 -3.15 -9.79 6.77
C LEU A 69 -2.02 -9.56 7.76
N ILE A 70 -2.34 -8.97 8.91
CA ILE A 70 -1.39 -8.67 9.98
C ILE A 70 -1.93 -9.25 11.28
N THR A 71 -1.05 -9.96 12.00
CA THR A 71 -1.29 -10.39 13.38
C THR A 71 -0.49 -9.49 14.29
N ILE A 72 -1.19 -8.75 15.15
CA ILE A 72 -0.61 -7.79 16.10
C ILE A 72 -0.52 -8.43 17.49
N ARG A 73 0.47 -8.02 18.28
CA ARG A 73 0.61 -8.40 19.68
C ARG A 73 -0.67 -8.12 20.45
N GLU A 74 -1.06 -9.05 21.31
CA GLU A 74 -2.28 -8.99 22.12
C GLU A 74 -2.47 -7.67 22.89
N GLN A 75 -1.38 -7.08 23.39
CA GLN A 75 -1.40 -5.80 24.12
C GLN A 75 -1.76 -4.60 23.25
N ASP A 76 -1.54 -4.69 21.94
CA ASP A 76 -1.80 -3.64 20.98
C ASP A 76 -3.09 -3.93 20.16
N GLN A 77 -3.81 -5.01 20.46
CA GLN A 77 -5.07 -5.32 19.78
C GLN A 77 -6.20 -4.43 20.28
N PRO A 78 -7.09 -3.95 19.39
CA PRO A 78 -8.32 -3.28 19.82
C PRO A 78 -9.21 -4.29 20.55
N ILE A 79 -9.69 -3.91 21.73
CA ILE A 79 -10.45 -4.79 22.64
C ILE A 79 -11.94 -4.44 22.60
N THR A 80 -12.24 -3.15 22.42
CA THR A 80 -13.57 -2.59 22.43
C THR A 80 -13.90 -1.95 21.08
N PRO A 81 -15.19 -1.82 20.73
CA PRO A 81 -15.59 -1.12 19.51
C PRO A 81 -15.08 0.33 19.45
N ASP A 82 -14.93 0.98 20.61
CA ASP A 82 -14.43 2.36 20.69
C ASP A 82 -12.93 2.47 20.35
N ASP A 83 -12.19 1.36 20.33
CA ASP A 83 -10.78 1.31 19.91
C ASP A 83 -10.63 1.29 18.38
N VAL A 84 -11.74 1.23 17.64
CA VAL A 84 -11.79 1.15 16.17
C VAL A 84 -12.70 2.27 15.64
N ASP A 85 -12.12 3.20 14.88
CA ASP A 85 -12.84 4.32 14.23
C ASP A 85 -13.76 3.88 13.07
#